data_AF-A0A497AI67-F1
#
_entry.id   AF-A0A497AI67-F1
#
_cell.length_a   1.000
_cell.length_b   1.000
_cell.length_c   1.000
_cell.angle_alpha   90.00
_cell.angle_beta   90.00
_cell.angle_gamma   90.00
#
_symmetry.space_group_name_H-M   'P 1'
#
loop_
_entity.id
_entity.type
_entity.pdbx_description
1 polymer ?
#
loop_
_entity_poly.entity_id
_entity_poly.type
_entity_poly.pdbx_seq_one_letter_code
_entity_poly.pdbx_strand_id
1 'polypeptide(L)'
;MKERTKTGAILAVIGALLGIVGHFVIFLKWYEPALVAESAEPGCEILLKYIMPLMFDFGVLGGVLYAMSGYGFFTAKKWAFPLAMVASVLA
;
A
#
# COMPACT_ATOMS: atom_id res chain seq x y z
N MET A 1 24.02 -7.09 -12.23
CA MET A 1 23.70 -5.99 -11.29
C MET A 1 22.72 -4.99 -11.91
N LYS A 2 23.06 -4.36 -13.04
CA LYS A 2 22.23 -3.34 -13.74
C LYS A 2 20.82 -3.80 -14.16
N GLU A 3 20.68 -5.05 -14.60
CA GLU A 3 19.38 -5.61 -15.00
C GLU A 3 18.50 -5.93 -13.78
N ARG A 4 19.08 -6.44 -12.68
CA ARG A 4 18.33 -6.69 -11.43
C ARG A 4 17.79 -5.39 -10.81
N THR A 5 18.52 -4.28 -10.94
CA THR A 5 18.05 -2.96 -10.49
C THR A 5 16.91 -2.41 -11.33
N LYS A 6 16.86 -2.69 -12.65
CA LYS A 6 15.73 -2.28 -13.49
C LYS A 6 14.45 -3.04 -13.16
N THR A 7 14.54 -4.37 -13.01
CA THR A 7 13.38 -5.18 -12.64
C THR A 7 12.85 -4.79 -11.25
N GLY A 8 13.75 -4.57 -10.28
CA GLY A 8 13.36 -4.08 -8.96
C GLY A 8 12.67 -2.72 -9.01
N ALA A 9 13.15 -1.79 -9.84
CA ALA A 9 12.53 -0.48 -10.02
C ALA A 9 11.13 -0.58 -10.64
N ILE A 10 10.93 -1.42 -11.67
CA ILE A 10 9.62 -1.63 -12.30
C ILE A 10 8.63 -2.21 -11.30
N LEU A 11 9.03 -3.26 -10.57
CA LEU A 11 8.17 -3.88 -9.55
C LEU A 11 7.83 -2.90 -8.43
N ALA A 12 8.78 -2.07 -8.00
CA ALA A 12 8.54 -1.05 -7.00
C ALA A 12 7.57 0.04 -7.48
N VAL A 13 7.63 0.44 -8.75
CA VAL A 13 6.65 1.38 -9.32
C VAL A 13 5.25 0.76 -9.39
N ILE A 14 5.14 -0.51 -9.80
CA ILE A 14 3.85 -1.22 -9.80
C ILE A 14 3.30 -1.32 -8.37
N GLY A 15 4.14 -1.73 -7.42
CA GLY A 15 3.78 -1.80 -6.00
C GLY A 15 3.34 -0.45 -5.42
N ALA A 16 3.99 0.65 -5.83
CA ALA A 16 3.59 1.99 -5.43
C ALA A 16 2.22 2.38 -5.99
N LEU A 17 1.96 2.09 -7.27
CA LEU A 17 0.67 2.36 -7.90
C LEU A 17 -0.45 1.54 -7.25
N LEU A 18 -0.22 0.26 -6.97
CA LEU A 18 -1.21 -0.58 -6.29
C LEU A 18 -1.41 -0.16 -4.82
N GLY A 19 -0.33 0.12 -4.09
CA GLY A 19 -0.37 0.56 -2.71
C GLY A 19 -1.10 1.89 -2.53
N ILE A 20 -0.88 2.85 -3.42
CA ILE A 20 -1.54 4.16 -3.34
C ILE A 20 -2.89 4.12 -4.07
N VAL A 21 -2.87 4.02 -5.41
CA VAL A 21 -4.08 4.17 -6.23
C VAL A 21 -5.04 3.00 -5.99
N GLY A 22 -4.53 1.77 -5.91
CA GLY A 22 -5.35 0.59 -5.65
C GLY A 22 -6.10 0.68 -4.33
N HIS A 23 -5.40 1.03 -3.24
CA HIS A 23 -6.04 1.21 -1.93
C HIS A 23 -7.03 2.38 -1.92
N PHE A 24 -6.73 3.51 -2.58
CA PHE A 24 -7.68 4.62 -2.68
C PHE A 24 -8.96 4.22 -3.43
N VAL A 25 -8.83 3.49 -4.53
CA VAL A 25 -9.98 3.00 -5.29
C VAL A 25 -10.80 2.01 -4.47
N ILE A 26 -10.15 1.05 -3.80
CA ILE A 26 -10.83 0.08 -2.93
C ILE A 26 -11.54 0.82 -1.80
N PHE A 27 -10.85 1.72 -1.10
CA PHE A 27 -11.41 2.45 0.03
C PHE A 27 -12.62 3.29 -0.41
N LEU A 28 -12.51 4.11 -1.46
CA LEU A 28 -13.64 4.90 -1.94
C LEU A 28 -14.82 4.05 -2.44
N LYS A 29 -14.55 2.91 -3.08
CA LYS A 29 -15.61 2.03 -3.60
C LYS A 29 -16.28 1.15 -2.56
N TRP A 30 -15.60 0.80 -1.47
CA TRP A 30 -16.10 -0.15 -0.47
C TRP A 30 -16.39 0.49 0.88
N TYR A 31 -15.64 1.50 1.30
CA TYR A 31 -15.78 2.12 2.62
C TYR A 31 -17.09 2.90 2.76
N GLU A 32 -17.39 3.76 1.80
CA GLU A 32 -18.59 4.60 1.83
C GLU A 32 -19.88 3.77 1.76
N PRO A 33 -20.01 2.75 0.88
CA PRO A 33 -21.16 1.85 0.94
C PRO A 33 -21.23 1.04 2.23
N ALA A 34 -20.10 0.62 2.79
CA ALA A 34 -20.08 -0.17 4.02
C ALA A 34 -20.46 0.64 5.27
N LEU A 35 -20.28 1.97 5.26
CA LEU A 35 -20.75 2.87 6.31
C LEU A 35 -22.26 3.12 6.27
N VAL A 36 -22.86 3.13 5.08
CA VAL A 36 -24.30 3.40 4.88
C VAL A 36 -25.12 2.12 4.98
N ALA A 37 -24.51 0.96 4.71
CA ALA A 37 -25.14 -0.33 4.91
C ALA A 37 -25.37 -0.58 6.41
N GLU A 38 -26.64 -0.61 6.80
CA GLU A 38 -27.17 -0.87 8.15
C GLU A 38 -26.91 -2.32 8.64
N SER A 39 -25.84 -2.96 8.16
CA SER A 39 -25.46 -4.34 8.46
C SER A 39 -24.40 -4.46 9.57
N ALA A 40 -23.99 -3.35 10.18
CA ALA A 40 -23.10 -3.39 11.33
C ALA A 40 -23.88 -3.81 12.58
N GLU A 41 -23.95 -5.13 12.83
CA GLU A 41 -24.33 -5.65 14.14
C GLU A 41 -23.54 -4.89 15.24
N PRO A 42 -24.16 -4.59 16.40
CA PRO A 42 -23.49 -3.88 17.49
C PRO A 42 -22.19 -4.61 17.87
N GLY A 43 -21.05 -3.98 17.55
CA GLY A 43 -19.71 -4.58 17.64
C GLY A 43 -18.86 -4.41 16.36
N CYS A 44 -19.48 -4.34 15.18
CA CYS A 44 -18.76 -4.12 13.92
C CYS A 44 -18.33 -2.66 13.68
N GLU A 45 -18.79 -1.72 14.51
CA GLU A 45 -18.42 -0.30 14.39
C GLU A 45 -16.91 -0.06 14.52
N ILE A 46 -16.20 -0.85 15.32
CA ILE A 46 -14.75 -0.70 15.50
C ILE A 46 -14.01 -1.07 14.21
N LEU A 47 -14.47 -2.15 13.56
CA LEU A 47 -13.92 -2.59 12.29
C LEU A 47 -14.09 -1.51 11.21
N LEU A 48 -15.28 -0.91 11.14
CA LEU A 48 -15.63 0.14 10.19
C LEU A 48 -14.99 1.50 10.50
N LYS A 49 -15.00 1.95 11.75
CA LYS A 49 -14.51 3.30 12.08
C LYS A 49 -12.99 3.37 12.25
N TYR A 50 -12.35 2.27 12.65
CA TYR A 50 -10.93 2.29 13.01
C TYR A 50 -10.09 1.34 12.19
N ILE A 51 -10.46 0.06 12.07
CA ILE A 51 -9.59 -0.94 11.43
C ILE A 51 -9.51 -0.72 9.92
N MET A 52 -10.63 -0.52 9.22
CA MET A 52 -10.60 -0.30 7.78
C MET A 52 -9.82 0.96 7.37
N PRO A 53 -10.02 2.13 8.01
CA PRO A 53 -9.18 3.30 7.77
C PRO A 53 -7.71 3.06 8.10
N LEU A 54 -7.42 2.37 9.20
CA LEU A 54 -6.04 2.04 9.59
C LEU A 54 -5.37 1.11 8.57
N MET A 55 -6.07 0.10 8.06
CA MET A 55 -5.55 -0.78 7.00
C MET A 55 -5.30 -0.02 5.71
N PHE A 56 -6.19 0.90 5.36
CA PHE A 56 -5.99 1.80 4.23
C PHE A 56 -4.71 2.64 4.40
N ASP A 57 -4.50 3.24 5.56
CA ASP A 57 -3.29 4.02 5.86
C ASP A 57 -2.02 3.17 5.74
N PHE A 58 -2.04 1.93 6.24
CA PHE A 58 -0.92 1.00 6.08
C PHE A 58 -0.63 0.65 4.62
N GLY A 59 -1.68 0.39 3.83
CA GLY A 59 -1.55 0.12 2.39
C GLY A 59 -0.97 1.28 1.61
N VAL A 60 -1.43 2.51 1.88
CA VAL A 60 -0.89 3.74 1.29
C VAL A 60 0.56 3.97 1.72
N LEU A 61 0.87 3.77 3.00
CA LEU A 61 2.22 3.90 3.53
C LEU A 61 3.16 2.88 2.88
N GLY A 62 2.72 1.62 2.73
CA GLY A 62 3.45 0.60 1.98
C GLY A 62 3.67 1.00 0.52
N GLY A 63 2.68 1.60 -0.14
CA GLY A 63 2.81 2.17 -1.48
C GLY A 63 3.85 3.29 -1.57
N VAL A 64 3.91 4.19 -0.59
CA VAL A 64 4.93 5.26 -0.51
C VAL A 64 6.32 4.67 -0.32
N LEU A 65 6.47 3.66 0.55
CA LEU A 65 7.74 2.96 0.74
C LEU A 65 8.19 2.25 -0.54
N TYR A 66 7.27 1.65 -1.29
CA TYR A 66 7.55 1.12 -2.62
C TYR A 66 8.05 2.21 -3.57
N ALA A 67 7.43 3.39 -3.61
CA ALA A 67 7.89 4.50 -4.44
C ALA A 67 9.34 4.93 -4.09
N MET A 68 9.64 5.05 -2.79
CA MET A 68 11.00 5.36 -2.32
C MET A 68 12.00 4.25 -2.67
N SER A 69 11.61 2.98 -2.55
CA SER A 69 12.45 1.84 -2.96
C SER A 69 12.73 1.86 -4.46
N GLY A 70 11.75 2.28 -5.28
CA GLY A 70 11.90 2.46 -6.72
C GLY A 70 13.00 3.46 -7.05
N TYR A 71 13.01 4.61 -6.39
CA TYR A 71 14.11 5.58 -6.50
C TYR A 71 15.46 4.97 -6.06
N GLY A 72 15.48 4.21 -4.98
CA GLY A 72 16.66 3.47 -4.53
C GLY A 72 17.18 2.47 -5.56
N PHE A 73 16.28 1.75 -6.25
CA PHE A 73 16.64 0.81 -7.31
C PHE A 73 17.18 1.53 -8.56
N PHE A 74 16.59 2.65 -8.97
CA PHE A 74 17.10 3.47 -10.07
C PHE A 74 18.49 4.04 -9.79
N THR A 75 18.76 4.41 -8.54
CA THR A 75 20.06 4.93 -8.09
C THR A 75 21.02 3.84 -7.59
N ALA A 76 20.67 2.57 -7.77
CA ALA A 76 21.44 1.38 -7.36
C ALA A 76 21.91 1.40 -5.89
N LYS A 77 21.07 1.94 -4.99
CA LYS A 77 21.35 2.01 -3.56
C LYS A 77 21.00 0.70 -2.85
N LYS A 78 21.86 0.28 -1.93
CA LYS A 78 21.71 -0.98 -1.17
C LYS A 78 20.49 -1.01 -0.23
N TRP A 79 19.99 0.15 0.18
CA TRP A 79 18.80 0.27 1.05
C TRP A 79 17.47 0.07 0.30
N ALA A 80 17.48 0.05 -1.04
CA ALA A 80 16.27 -0.10 -1.84
C ALA A 80 15.57 -1.44 -1.56
N PHE A 81 16.34 -2.53 -1.49
CA PHE A 81 15.81 -3.87 -1.26
C PHE A 81 15.21 -4.06 0.13
N PRO A 82 15.89 -3.75 1.25
CA PRO A 82 15.26 -3.89 2.58
C PRO A 82 14.05 -2.96 2.74
N LEU A 83 14.06 -1.77 2.11
CA LEU A 83 12.90 -0.89 2.14
C LEU A 83 11.70 -1.47 1.38
N ALA A 84 11.95 -2.09 0.22
CA ALA A 84 10.91 -2.80 -0.52
C ALA A 84 10.34 -3.99 0.28
N MET A 85 11.16 -4.70 1.06
CA MET A 85 10.67 -5.77 1.94
C MET A 85 9.75 -5.23 3.03
N VAL A 86 10.09 -4.11 3.67
CA VAL A 86 9.20 -3.45 4.64
C VAL A 86 7.90 -3.03 3.97
N ALA A 87 7.98 -2.46 2.77
CA ALA A 87 6.81 -2.11 1.98
C ALA A 87 5.92 -3.33 1.70
N SER A 88 6.49 -4.50 1.38
CA SER A 88 5.74 -5.74 1.14
C SER A 88 5.01 -6.28 2.38
N VAL A 89 5.44 -5.95 3.59
CA VAL A 89 4.76 -6.38 4.82
C VAL A 89 3.58 -5.47 5.16
N LEU A 90 3.65 -4.21 4.73
CA LEU A 90 2.66 -3.17 5.05
C LEU A 90 1.58 -3.01 3.97
N ALA A 91 1.89 -3.37 2.72
CA ALA A 91 1.02 -3.23 1.54
C ALA A 91 0.27 -4.51 1.19
#